data_AF-A0A2G9GYV9-F1
#
_entry.id   AF-A0A2G9GYV9-F1
#
_cell.length_a   1.000
_cell.length_b   1.000
_cell.length_c   1.000
_cell.angle_alpha   90.00
_cell.angle_beta   90.00
_cell.angle_gamma   90.00
#
_symmetry.space_group_name_H-M   'P 1'
#
loop_
_entity.id
_entity.type
_entity.pdbx_description
1 polymer ?
#
loop_
_entity_poly.entity_id
_entity_poly.type
_entity_poly.pdbx_seq_one_letter_code
_entity_poly.pdbx_strand_id
1 'polypeptide(L)'
;MSNSIFLLWLLSIPLAIHANPSPSVHIKHNWTEIVLKKSRVPYIDDIILNFQKHSRINKEQTDLTSTDIHLGNYLINCGSNEDLQEGLLTYVPDDNFISTGKKTTLNRTDILPRLQTLRYFPNANARKYCYSFPVIKEGKYLVKTIYYYGGFDGGNEPPVFDQIIDGTKWSIVNTTEDYASGGSSYYEAIVVAQNKFLSVCLARNQHTSAGSSPFISSIEVYHLDGSVYNSTKLENSMLMTVARNVFGSEGDIIRHISNEHEISFPDDNFNRFWHPFKDDNPFVSSHSNVTPSRFWNIPPQKALASAITTSRGKNITIQWPQFPLSNGLYYIALYFQDTRTPSPYSWRVFDINVNGQKFYENVNVTDSGQSVVPVGPLINAGEILQILPFGEKTVTRDVVAMEELRKGLTNPPEDWAGDPCLPRENSWTGVSCSREDPFRVLSL
;
A
#
# COMPACT_ATOMS: atom_id res chain seq x y z
N MET A 1 42.11 -14.40 -4.87
CA MET A 1 41.42 -15.70 -4.69
C MET A 1 41.17 -15.91 -3.20
N SER A 2 39.96 -15.66 -2.73
CA SER A 2 39.34 -16.37 -1.60
C SER A 2 37.91 -15.88 -1.49
N ASN A 3 36.98 -16.69 -1.97
CA ASN A 3 35.53 -16.52 -1.83
C ASN A 3 35.15 -16.68 -0.35
N SER A 4 34.43 -15.72 0.22
CA SER A 4 33.68 -15.91 1.47
C SER A 4 32.29 -15.34 1.30
N ILE A 5 31.40 -16.19 0.79
CA ILE A 5 29.94 -16.08 0.81
C ILE A 5 29.48 -16.75 2.11
N PHE A 6 28.87 -16.04 3.07
CA PHE A 6 28.02 -16.61 4.13
C PHE A 6 27.07 -15.51 4.65
N LEU A 7 25.78 -15.51 4.25
CA LEU A 7 24.62 -16.16 4.89
C LEU A 7 24.24 -15.58 6.27
N LEU A 8 23.43 -14.51 6.25
CA LEU A 8 22.59 -14.06 7.37
C LEU A 8 21.33 -14.94 7.45
N TRP A 9 20.96 -15.37 8.67
CA TRP A 9 19.62 -15.86 9.03
C TRP A 9 18.93 -14.81 9.92
N LEU A 10 17.61 -14.62 9.99
CA LEU A 10 16.45 -14.65 9.08
C LEU A 10 15.18 -14.31 9.90
N LEU A 11 14.06 -14.05 9.19
CA LEU A 11 12.62 -14.08 9.55
C LEU A 11 11.96 -12.76 9.93
N SER A 12 10.89 -12.31 9.27
CA SER A 12 10.22 -12.57 8.00
C SER A 12 9.32 -13.75 8.12
N ILE A 13 8.38 -13.63 9.06
CA ILE A 13 7.39 -14.65 9.27
C ILE A 13 6.10 -14.17 8.59
N PRO A 14 5.65 -14.82 7.50
CA PRO A 14 4.24 -15.14 7.35
C PRO A 14 3.87 -16.12 8.45
N LEU A 15 3.01 -15.69 9.37
CA LEU A 15 2.55 -16.54 10.46
C LEU A 15 1.70 -17.68 9.86
N ALA A 16 2.30 -18.86 9.71
CA ALA A 16 1.60 -20.14 9.63
C ALA A 16 1.94 -20.93 10.89
N ILE A 17 0.94 -21.04 11.76
CA ILE A 17 0.94 -21.83 12.99
C ILE A 17 0.16 -23.09 12.68
N HIS A 18 0.75 -24.26 12.91
CA HIS A 18 0.06 -25.54 12.86
C HIS A 18 0.22 -26.18 14.26
N ALA A 19 -0.81 -26.53 15.02
CA ALA A 19 -2.21 -26.78 14.70
C ALA A 19 -3.18 -26.06 15.67
N ASN A 20 -4.09 -25.27 15.07
CA ASN A 20 -5.43 -24.83 15.52
C ASN A 20 -5.65 -24.14 16.89
N PRO A 21 -6.35 -22.98 16.96
CA PRO A 21 -6.52 -21.91 15.97
C PRO A 21 -5.77 -20.61 16.37
N SER A 22 -5.12 -19.99 15.38
CA SER A 22 -4.78 -18.56 15.18
C SER A 22 -4.40 -17.65 16.38
N PRO A 23 -3.19 -17.04 16.44
CA PRO A 23 -2.97 -15.81 17.18
C PRO A 23 -3.33 -14.62 16.28
N SER A 24 -4.50 -14.08 16.54
CA SER A 24 -5.03 -12.85 16.00
C SER A 24 -4.60 -11.66 16.88
N VAL A 25 -3.99 -10.63 16.28
CA VAL A 25 -3.95 -9.31 16.93
C VAL A 25 -5.30 -8.65 16.66
N HIS A 26 -6.26 -8.90 17.54
CA HIS A 26 -7.52 -8.17 17.55
C HIS A 26 -7.31 -6.81 18.21
N ILE A 27 -7.24 -5.76 17.40
CA ILE A 27 -7.28 -4.38 17.90
C ILE A 27 -8.72 -4.09 18.31
N LYS A 28 -8.98 -3.95 19.61
CA LYS A 28 -10.26 -3.44 20.13
C LYS A 28 -10.25 -1.93 19.97
N HIS A 29 -11.15 -1.40 19.15
CA HIS A 29 -11.58 0.01 19.03
C HIS A 29 -10.88 0.98 20.01
N ASN A 30 -9.66 1.38 19.63
CA ASN A 30 -8.83 2.46 20.16
C ASN A 30 -7.47 2.43 19.43
N TRP A 31 -6.79 3.58 19.45
CA TRP A 31 -5.47 3.89 18.89
C TRP A 31 -4.44 2.77 19.02
N THR A 32 -3.49 2.69 18.08
CA THR A 32 -2.36 1.76 18.23
C THR A 32 -1.26 2.40 19.07
N GLU A 33 -1.06 1.87 20.27
CA GLU A 33 0.00 2.29 21.18
C GLU A 33 1.22 1.37 21.02
N ILE A 34 2.35 1.93 20.58
CA ILE A 34 3.63 1.24 20.53
C ILE A 34 4.45 1.66 21.75
N VAL A 35 4.80 0.68 22.59
CA VAL A 35 5.66 0.90 23.76
C VAL A 35 6.95 0.12 23.57
N LEU A 36 8.07 0.84 23.45
CA LEU A 36 9.41 0.25 23.42
C LEU A 36 9.97 0.24 24.85
N LYS A 37 10.18 -0.96 25.39
CA LYS A 37 10.65 -1.18 26.77
C LYS A 37 12.08 -1.70 26.76
N LYS A 38 12.91 -1.28 27.69
CA LYS A 38 14.24 -1.87 27.82
C LYS A 38 14.14 -3.36 28.19
N SER A 39 14.83 -4.22 27.46
CA SER A 39 14.92 -5.64 27.83
C SER A 39 15.95 -5.89 28.95
N ARG A 40 15.72 -6.95 29.75
CA ARG A 40 16.73 -7.53 30.63
C ARG A 40 17.60 -8.47 29.81
N VAL A 41 18.88 -8.14 29.65
CA VAL A 41 19.86 -9.03 29.00
C VAL A 41 20.17 -10.21 29.95
N PRO A 42 19.90 -11.48 29.60
CA PRO A 42 20.47 -12.60 30.32
C PRO A 42 21.98 -12.68 30.07
N TYR A 43 22.76 -12.97 31.10
CA TYR A 43 24.19 -13.29 30.99
C TYR A 43 24.33 -14.57 30.17
N ILE A 44 25.00 -14.52 29.01
CA ILE A 44 25.15 -15.69 28.12
C ILE A 44 26.56 -16.26 28.27
N ASP A 45 26.66 -17.40 28.94
CA ASP A 45 27.70 -18.41 28.69
C ASP A 45 27.11 -19.45 27.71
N ASP A 46 27.83 -19.69 26.61
CA ASP A 46 27.77 -20.77 25.61
C ASP A 46 26.44 -21.47 25.24
N ILE A 47 26.02 -21.37 23.96
CA ILE A 47 25.56 -22.52 23.16
C ILE A 47 25.92 -22.32 21.67
N ILE A 48 26.78 -23.20 21.14
CA ILE A 48 26.99 -23.48 19.71
C ILE A 48 26.48 -24.91 19.44
N LEU A 49 25.65 -25.14 18.40
CA LEU A 49 25.77 -26.24 17.40
C LEU A 49 24.58 -26.40 16.43
N ASN A 50 24.94 -26.47 15.13
CA ASN A 50 24.37 -27.17 13.96
C ASN A 50 23.00 -26.78 13.35
N PHE A 51 22.98 -26.42 12.06
CA PHE A 51 22.75 -27.37 10.93
C PHE A 51 22.81 -26.68 9.54
N GLN A 52 23.66 -27.22 8.65
CA GLN A 52 23.59 -27.06 7.19
C GLN A 52 22.77 -28.24 6.62
N LYS A 53 21.70 -27.96 5.86
CA LYS A 53 21.27 -28.81 4.73
C LYS A 53 20.14 -28.16 3.91
N HIS A 54 20.34 -28.13 2.59
CA HIS A 54 19.41 -27.80 1.49
C HIS A 54 19.48 -26.38 0.90
N SER A 55 20.48 -26.15 0.04
CA SER A 55 20.28 -25.34 -1.18
C SER A 55 21.05 -25.96 -2.35
N ARG A 56 20.32 -26.64 -3.23
CA ARG A 56 20.64 -26.90 -4.64
C ARG A 56 19.31 -26.90 -5.38
N ILE A 57 19.34 -26.51 -6.66
CA ILE A 57 18.22 -26.33 -7.63
C ILE A 57 17.73 -24.86 -7.61
N ASN A 58 17.81 -24.02 -8.65
CA ASN A 58 18.35 -24.09 -10.01
C ASN A 58 18.74 -22.67 -10.44
N LYS A 59 19.82 -22.56 -11.22
CA LYS A 59 20.26 -21.34 -11.90
C LYS A 59 20.37 -21.69 -13.38
N GLU A 60 19.29 -21.47 -14.13
CA GLU A 60 19.28 -21.49 -15.59
C GLU A 60 17.88 -21.06 -16.07
N GLN A 61 17.78 -19.85 -16.62
CA GLN A 61 16.91 -19.61 -17.77
C GLN A 61 17.46 -18.39 -18.50
N THR A 62 18.20 -18.69 -19.56
CA THR A 62 18.65 -17.79 -20.62
C THR A 62 17.47 -17.27 -21.45
N ASP A 63 17.58 -16.00 -21.82
CA ASP A 63 17.35 -15.44 -23.16
C ASP A 63 16.05 -15.85 -23.88
N LEU A 64 15.06 -14.95 -23.83
CA LEU A 64 13.93 -14.91 -24.75
C LEU A 64 13.94 -13.55 -25.44
N THR A 65 14.44 -13.51 -26.67
CA THR A 65 14.12 -12.44 -27.62
C THR A 65 12.68 -12.66 -28.09
N SER A 66 11.76 -11.79 -27.67
CA SER A 66 10.41 -11.68 -28.22
C SER A 66 9.95 -10.25 -28.03
N THR A 67 9.20 -9.73 -28.99
CA THR A 67 8.55 -8.42 -28.96
C THR A 67 7.63 -8.32 -27.73
N ASP A 68 8.18 -7.90 -26.59
CA ASP A 68 7.48 -7.87 -25.32
C ASP A 68 6.72 -6.56 -25.16
N ILE A 69 5.40 -6.70 -25.02
CA ILE A 69 4.49 -5.71 -24.48
C ILE A 69 5.15 -5.12 -23.23
N HIS A 70 5.32 -3.80 -23.21
CA HIS A 70 5.88 -3.03 -22.10
C HIS A 70 5.05 -3.31 -20.83
N LEU A 71 5.38 -4.36 -20.07
CA LEU A 71 4.78 -4.68 -18.78
C LEU A 71 5.43 -3.78 -17.71
N GLY A 72 5.25 -2.47 -17.93
CA GLY A 72 5.75 -1.40 -17.09
C GLY A 72 4.73 -0.98 -16.03
N ASN A 73 5.20 -0.15 -15.09
CA ASN A 73 4.31 0.54 -14.18
C ASN A 73 3.35 1.44 -14.97
N TYR A 74 2.09 1.51 -14.55
CA TYR A 74 1.09 2.40 -15.14
C TYR A 74 1.01 3.67 -14.30
N LEU A 75 1.28 4.82 -14.90
CA LEU A 75 1.14 6.13 -14.27
C LEU A 75 0.13 6.92 -15.08
N ILE A 76 -1.09 7.02 -14.57
CA ILE A 76 -2.23 7.54 -15.33
C ILE A 76 -2.57 8.93 -14.84
N ASN A 77 -2.60 9.90 -15.75
CA ASN A 77 -3.14 11.23 -15.51
C ASN A 77 -4.59 11.28 -16.04
N CYS A 78 -5.56 11.11 -15.14
CA CYS A 78 -6.95 10.98 -15.51
C CYS A 78 -7.50 12.31 -16.05
N GLY A 79 -8.22 12.25 -17.15
CA GLY A 79 -8.75 13.45 -17.81
C GLY A 79 -7.74 14.26 -18.63
N SER A 80 -6.46 13.85 -18.68
CA SER A 80 -5.49 14.46 -19.60
C SER A 80 -5.73 14.02 -21.05
N ASN A 81 -5.26 14.83 -21.99
CA ASN A 81 -5.16 14.48 -23.42
C ASN A 81 -3.70 14.30 -23.88
N GLU A 82 -2.74 14.66 -23.02
CA GLU A 82 -1.32 14.65 -23.34
C GLU A 82 -0.53 13.96 -22.23
N ASP A 83 0.63 13.43 -22.60
CA ASP A 83 1.60 12.91 -21.65
C ASP A 83 2.10 14.05 -20.76
N LEU A 84 2.25 13.77 -19.47
CA LEU A 84 2.71 14.71 -18.47
C LEU A 84 4.03 14.23 -17.88
N GLN A 85 5.07 15.06 -18.02
CA GLN A 85 6.33 14.86 -17.31
C GLN A 85 6.29 15.55 -15.94
N GLU A 86 6.42 14.77 -14.86
CA GLU A 86 6.53 15.29 -13.50
C GLU A 86 7.82 14.78 -12.85
N GLY A 87 8.85 15.62 -12.86
CA GLY A 87 10.19 15.22 -12.44
C GLY A 87 10.73 14.09 -13.32
N LEU A 88 11.00 12.93 -12.70
CA LEU A 88 11.49 11.73 -13.38
C LEU A 88 10.36 10.76 -13.77
N LEU A 89 9.11 11.07 -13.43
CA LEU A 89 7.93 10.26 -13.75
C LEU A 89 7.23 10.81 -15.00
N THR A 90 6.75 9.90 -15.85
CA THR A 90 5.93 10.23 -17.01
C THR A 90 4.55 9.63 -16.81
N TYR A 91 3.53 10.48 -16.73
CA TYR A 91 2.13 10.08 -16.65
C TYR A 91 1.50 10.13 -18.04
N VAL A 92 0.69 9.13 -18.37
CA VAL A 92 0.02 9.02 -19.68
C VAL A 92 -1.50 9.27 -19.55
N PRO A 93 -2.17 9.71 -20.63
CA PRO A 93 -3.62 9.80 -20.68
C PRO A 93 -4.33 8.47 -20.40
N ASP A 94 -5.56 8.59 -19.93
CA ASP A 94 -6.31 7.48 -19.37
C ASP A 94 -7.24 6.73 -20.36
N ASP A 95 -7.38 7.23 -21.60
CA ASP A 95 -8.32 6.71 -22.61
C ASP A 95 -8.05 5.26 -23.03
N ASN A 96 -6.81 4.78 -22.90
CA ASN A 96 -6.46 3.39 -23.19
C ASN A 96 -6.93 2.41 -22.09
N PHE A 97 -7.32 2.93 -20.92
CA PHE A 97 -7.64 2.13 -19.74
C PHE A 97 -9.13 2.23 -19.36
N ILE A 98 -9.85 3.24 -19.88
CA ILE A 98 -11.27 3.44 -19.66
C ILE A 98 -11.94 4.10 -20.88
N SER A 99 -13.19 3.71 -21.17
CA SER A 99 -13.95 4.23 -22.32
C SER A 99 -15.14 5.13 -21.94
N THR A 100 -15.37 5.37 -20.65
CA THR A 100 -16.55 6.09 -20.13
C THR A 100 -16.15 7.30 -19.31
N GLY A 101 -17.13 8.10 -18.89
CA GLY A 101 -16.90 9.33 -18.11
C GLY A 101 -16.51 10.53 -18.96
N LYS A 102 -16.37 11.67 -18.29
CA LYS A 102 -16.04 12.97 -18.89
C LYS A 102 -14.74 13.50 -18.30
N LYS A 103 -13.96 14.20 -19.13
CA LYS A 103 -12.71 14.83 -18.72
C LYS A 103 -12.96 16.29 -18.34
N THR A 104 -12.19 16.81 -17.39
CA THR A 104 -12.16 18.24 -17.08
C THR A 104 -10.77 18.67 -16.62
N THR A 105 -10.51 19.97 -16.71
CA THR A 105 -9.27 20.62 -16.29
C THR A 105 -9.59 21.69 -15.26
N LEU A 106 -8.85 21.69 -14.17
CA LEU A 106 -8.88 22.70 -13.13
C LEU A 106 -7.91 23.82 -13.49
N ASN A 107 -8.37 25.07 -13.42
CA ASN A 107 -7.53 26.23 -13.70
C ASN A 107 -6.68 26.60 -12.48
N ARG A 108 -5.73 25.73 -12.11
CA ARG A 108 -4.86 25.87 -10.93
C ARG A 108 -3.42 25.49 -11.26
N THR A 109 -2.47 26.32 -10.85
CA THR A 109 -1.04 26.12 -11.13
C THR A 109 -0.20 25.85 -9.88
N ASP A 110 -0.81 25.97 -8.70
CA ASP A 110 -0.19 25.77 -7.38
C ASP A 110 -0.39 24.35 -6.82
N ILE A 111 -0.86 23.44 -7.67
CA ILE A 111 -1.03 22.02 -7.37
C ILE A 111 -0.14 21.20 -8.31
N LEU A 112 0.17 19.97 -7.90
CA LEU A 112 0.91 19.02 -8.73
C LEU A 112 0.26 18.88 -10.11
N PRO A 113 1.04 18.88 -11.20
CA PRO A 113 0.49 18.85 -12.56
C PRO A 113 -0.50 17.71 -12.82
N ARG A 114 -0.27 16.52 -12.23
CA ARG A 114 -1.18 15.36 -12.33
C ARG A 114 -2.53 15.53 -11.64
N LEU A 115 -2.71 16.61 -10.87
CA LEU A 115 -3.95 16.96 -10.18
C LEU A 115 -4.73 18.06 -10.90
N GLN A 116 -4.17 18.64 -11.97
CA GLN A 116 -4.82 19.70 -12.75
C GLN A 116 -5.90 19.16 -13.68
N THR A 117 -5.93 17.84 -13.92
CA THR A 117 -6.97 17.18 -14.70
C THR A 117 -7.62 16.08 -13.88
N LEU A 118 -8.88 15.79 -14.21
CA LEU A 118 -9.57 14.63 -13.66
C LEU A 118 -10.61 14.08 -14.65
N ARG A 119 -10.96 12.82 -14.45
CA ARG A 119 -12.14 12.21 -15.08
C ARG A 119 -13.25 12.04 -14.05
N TYR A 120 -14.48 12.38 -14.44
CA TYR A 120 -15.67 12.25 -13.59
C TYR A 120 -16.79 11.48 -14.30
N PHE A 121 -17.70 10.90 -13.52
CA PHE A 121 -18.68 9.93 -13.99
C PHE A 121 -20.12 10.34 -13.64
N PRO A 122 -20.78 11.13 -14.51
CA PRO A 122 -22.07 11.76 -14.18
C PRO A 122 -23.29 10.85 -14.40
N ASN A 123 -23.17 9.71 -15.07
CA ASN A 123 -24.31 8.86 -15.38
C ASN A 123 -24.79 8.10 -14.12
N ALA A 124 -25.88 8.55 -13.51
CA ALA A 124 -26.40 7.93 -12.30
C ALA A 124 -27.00 6.52 -12.51
N ASN A 125 -27.25 6.10 -13.76
CA ASN A 125 -27.82 4.79 -14.07
C ASN A 125 -26.77 3.68 -14.11
N ALA A 126 -25.52 4.01 -14.42
CA ALA A 126 -24.41 3.07 -14.40
C ALA A 126 -24.02 2.74 -12.96
N ARG A 127 -23.87 1.44 -12.66
CA ARG A 127 -23.62 1.00 -11.27
C ARG A 127 -22.16 1.07 -10.85
N LYS A 128 -21.23 1.09 -11.80
CA LYS A 128 -19.78 1.29 -11.59
C LYS A 128 -19.08 1.71 -12.88
N TYR A 129 -17.86 2.21 -12.74
CA TYR A 129 -16.99 2.63 -13.83
C TYR A 129 -15.60 2.07 -13.59
N CYS A 130 -15.08 1.26 -14.50
CA CYS A 130 -13.86 0.49 -14.27
C CYS A 130 -12.76 0.82 -15.27
N TYR A 131 -11.57 1.10 -14.72
CA TYR A 131 -10.31 1.04 -15.45
C TYR A 131 -9.86 -0.41 -15.56
N SER A 132 -9.19 -0.75 -16.66
CA SER A 132 -8.62 -2.08 -16.89
C SER A 132 -7.14 -2.00 -17.26
N PHE A 133 -6.30 -2.62 -16.44
CA PHE A 133 -4.85 -2.63 -16.61
C PHE A 133 -4.37 -4.03 -17.01
N PRO A 134 -3.65 -4.19 -18.13
CA PRO A 134 -2.96 -5.45 -18.43
C PRO A 134 -1.95 -5.77 -17.32
N VAL A 135 -1.95 -6.99 -16.79
CA VAL A 135 -1.05 -7.40 -15.72
C VAL A 135 -0.60 -8.85 -15.90
N ILE A 136 0.47 -9.22 -15.22
CA ILE A 136 0.93 -10.60 -15.09
C ILE A 136 0.05 -11.25 -14.03
N LYS A 137 -0.63 -12.34 -14.41
CA LYS A 137 -1.34 -13.19 -13.46
C LYS A 137 -0.37 -13.66 -12.37
N GLU A 138 -0.81 -13.63 -11.12
CA GLU A 138 -0.02 -13.91 -9.91
C GLU A 138 1.09 -12.88 -9.61
N GLY A 139 1.24 -11.85 -10.45
CA GLY A 139 2.08 -10.70 -10.17
C GLY A 139 1.54 -9.88 -8.99
N LYS A 140 2.45 -9.27 -8.23
CA LYS A 140 2.12 -8.41 -7.09
C LYS A 140 2.15 -6.95 -7.53
N TYR A 141 1.11 -6.21 -7.19
CA TYR A 141 0.94 -4.84 -7.63
C TYR A 141 0.59 -3.91 -6.47
N LEU A 142 1.19 -2.73 -6.44
CA LEU A 142 0.73 -1.60 -5.66
C LEU A 142 -0.21 -0.78 -6.56
N VAL A 143 -1.44 -0.60 -6.13
CA VAL A 143 -2.46 0.25 -6.76
C VAL A 143 -2.64 1.47 -5.88
N LYS A 144 -2.45 2.66 -6.46
CA LYS A 144 -2.67 3.94 -5.80
C LYS A 144 -3.68 4.75 -6.60
N THR A 145 -4.69 5.27 -5.92
CA THR A 145 -5.69 6.19 -6.50
C THR A 145 -5.57 7.54 -5.81
N ILE A 146 -5.57 8.62 -6.59
CA ILE A 146 -5.42 9.99 -6.09
C ILE A 146 -6.61 10.83 -6.55
N TYR A 147 -7.18 11.59 -5.62
CA TYR A 147 -8.41 12.34 -5.78
C TYR A 147 -8.20 13.79 -5.33
N TYR A 148 -8.17 14.72 -6.30
CA TYR A 148 -8.22 16.15 -6.03
C TYR A 148 -9.55 16.71 -6.55
N TYR A 149 -10.48 17.01 -5.63
CA TYR A 149 -11.82 17.47 -6.00
C TYR A 149 -11.80 18.87 -6.63
N GLY A 150 -11.11 19.83 -6.00
CA GLY A 150 -10.91 21.17 -6.56
C GLY A 150 -12.17 21.97 -6.91
N GLY A 151 -13.37 21.52 -6.50
CA GLY A 151 -14.64 22.13 -6.90
C GLY A 151 -14.95 22.01 -8.39
N PHE A 152 -14.52 20.93 -9.06
CA PHE A 152 -14.57 20.79 -10.53
C PHE A 152 -15.97 20.92 -11.14
N ASP A 153 -17.01 20.64 -10.37
CA ASP A 153 -18.42 20.72 -10.77
C ASP A 153 -19.12 22.01 -10.29
N GLY A 154 -18.36 22.94 -9.68
CA GLY A 154 -18.86 24.17 -9.08
C GLY A 154 -19.51 24.00 -7.70
N GLY A 155 -19.51 22.78 -7.15
CA GLY A 155 -20.03 22.47 -5.81
C GLY A 155 -19.00 22.62 -4.70
N ASN A 156 -19.48 22.71 -3.45
CA ASN A 156 -18.64 22.81 -2.25
C ASN A 156 -18.58 21.51 -1.43
N GLU A 157 -19.30 20.47 -1.86
CA GLU A 157 -19.38 19.20 -1.15
C GLU A 157 -18.90 18.08 -2.08
N PRO A 158 -17.69 17.53 -1.84
CA PRO A 158 -17.18 16.44 -2.65
C PRO A 158 -18.10 15.20 -2.57
N PRO A 159 -18.24 14.45 -3.66
CA PRO A 159 -18.98 13.20 -3.66
C PRO A 159 -18.29 12.14 -2.80
N VAL A 160 -19.07 11.36 -2.06
CA VAL A 160 -18.62 10.15 -1.36
C VAL A 160 -19.05 8.94 -2.17
N PHE A 161 -18.13 8.03 -2.49
CA PHE A 161 -18.38 6.88 -3.36
C PHE A 161 -17.46 5.71 -3.00
N ASP A 162 -17.72 4.52 -3.55
CA ASP A 162 -16.90 3.34 -3.32
C ASP A 162 -15.81 3.20 -4.39
N GLN A 163 -14.67 2.64 -4.01
CA GLN A 163 -13.69 2.10 -4.95
C GLN A 163 -13.52 0.60 -4.76
N ILE A 164 -13.25 -0.10 -5.85
CA ILE A 164 -13.32 -1.56 -5.97
C ILE A 164 -12.10 -2.04 -6.76
N ILE A 165 -11.49 -3.13 -6.32
CA ILE A 165 -10.46 -3.84 -7.09
C ILE A 165 -10.95 -5.26 -7.39
N ASP A 166 -11.01 -5.64 -8.67
CA ASP A 166 -11.40 -6.98 -9.12
C ASP A 166 -12.68 -7.53 -8.46
N GLY A 167 -13.74 -6.73 -8.43
CA GLY A 167 -15.02 -7.10 -7.84
C GLY A 167 -15.05 -7.07 -6.30
N THR A 168 -13.92 -6.77 -5.65
CA THR A 168 -13.84 -6.59 -4.20
C THR A 168 -13.94 -5.12 -3.84
N LYS A 169 -14.91 -4.76 -2.99
CA LYS A 169 -14.96 -3.41 -2.40
C LYS A 169 -13.68 -3.16 -1.61
N TRP A 170 -12.91 -2.15 -2.03
CA TRP A 170 -11.64 -1.80 -1.44
C TRP A 170 -11.84 -0.80 -0.31
N SER A 171 -12.42 0.37 -0.58
CA SER A 171 -12.76 1.36 0.46
C SER A 171 -13.81 2.36 -0.01
N ILE A 172 -14.28 3.20 0.91
CA ILE A 172 -15.03 4.41 0.58
C ILE A 172 -14.01 5.53 0.29
N VAL A 173 -14.21 6.24 -0.82
CA VAL A 173 -13.54 7.49 -1.15
C VAL A 173 -14.34 8.64 -0.55
N ASN A 174 -13.70 9.40 0.34
CA ASN A 174 -14.28 10.58 0.95
C ASN A 174 -13.19 11.66 1.08
N THR A 175 -13.27 12.67 0.22
CA THR A 175 -12.27 13.75 0.15
C THR A 175 -12.72 15.01 0.88
N THR A 176 -13.71 14.93 1.78
CA THR A 176 -14.33 16.10 2.44
C THR A 176 -13.32 16.88 3.28
N GLU A 177 -12.56 16.18 4.13
CA GLU A 177 -11.55 16.79 5.00
C GLU A 177 -10.38 17.35 4.20
N ASP A 178 -9.89 16.58 3.22
CA ASP A 178 -8.82 17.02 2.34
C ASP A 178 -9.22 18.25 1.53
N TYR A 179 -10.42 18.28 0.96
CA TYR A 179 -10.93 19.45 0.24
C TYR A 179 -11.04 20.68 1.14
N ALA A 180 -11.53 20.54 2.37
CA ALA A 180 -11.60 21.64 3.33
C ALA A 180 -10.20 22.20 3.68
N SER A 181 -9.16 21.38 3.60
CA SER A 181 -7.76 21.78 3.78
C SER A 181 -7.07 22.26 2.48
N GLY A 182 -7.77 22.19 1.35
CA GLY A 182 -7.25 22.49 0.01
C GLY A 182 -6.39 21.38 -0.60
N GLY A 183 -6.37 20.18 -0.01
CA GLY A 183 -5.55 19.02 -0.35
C GLY A 183 -6.19 18.01 -1.31
N SER A 184 -5.42 16.96 -1.63
CA SER A 184 -5.92 15.75 -2.30
C SER A 184 -5.87 14.55 -1.34
N SER A 185 -6.74 13.58 -1.58
CA SER A 185 -6.72 12.28 -0.88
C SER A 185 -6.04 11.25 -1.75
N TYR A 186 -5.31 10.32 -1.14
CA TYR A 186 -4.87 9.11 -1.84
C TYR A 186 -5.24 7.85 -1.05
N TYR A 187 -5.39 6.76 -1.79
CA TYR A 187 -5.59 5.43 -1.23
C TYR A 187 -4.60 4.49 -1.90
N GLU A 188 -4.05 3.56 -1.12
CA GLU A 188 -3.08 2.59 -1.64
C GLU A 188 -3.42 1.17 -1.19
N ALA A 189 -3.37 0.24 -2.13
CA ALA A 189 -3.56 -1.19 -1.89
C ALA A 189 -2.45 -2.01 -2.55
N ILE A 190 -2.04 -3.08 -1.89
CA ILE A 190 -1.18 -4.11 -2.47
C ILE A 190 -2.02 -5.35 -2.73
N VAL A 191 -2.02 -5.80 -3.98
CA VAL A 191 -2.85 -6.89 -4.47
C VAL A 191 -2.02 -7.88 -5.27
N VAL A 192 -2.43 -9.15 -5.25
CA VAL A 192 -1.94 -10.15 -6.19
C VAL A 192 -2.96 -10.27 -7.30
N ALA A 193 -2.53 -10.04 -8.55
CA ALA A 193 -3.39 -10.12 -9.71
C ALA A 193 -3.87 -11.56 -9.91
N GLN A 194 -5.19 -11.76 -9.94
CA GLN A 194 -5.77 -13.11 -10.10
C GLN A 194 -5.96 -13.49 -11.58
N ASN A 195 -5.94 -12.50 -12.46
CA ASN A 195 -6.14 -12.62 -13.90
C ASN A 195 -5.07 -11.84 -14.66
N LYS A 196 -5.14 -11.86 -16.00
CA LYS A 196 -4.27 -11.06 -16.89
C LYS A 196 -4.66 -9.58 -16.96
N PHE A 197 -5.72 -9.20 -16.28
CA PHE A 197 -6.18 -7.83 -16.16
C PHE A 197 -6.51 -7.54 -14.70
N LEU A 198 -6.16 -6.35 -14.25
CA LEU A 198 -6.52 -5.79 -12.96
C LEU A 198 -7.52 -4.66 -13.19
N SER A 199 -8.66 -4.74 -12.53
CA SER A 199 -9.71 -3.71 -12.62
C SER A 199 -9.72 -2.83 -11.39
N VAL A 200 -9.81 -1.51 -11.60
CA VAL A 200 -10.01 -0.51 -10.55
C VAL A 200 -11.28 0.25 -10.89
N CYS A 201 -12.32 0.09 -10.06
CA CYS A 201 -13.63 0.67 -10.34
C CYS A 201 -14.06 1.69 -9.30
N LEU A 202 -14.83 2.68 -9.74
CA LEU A 202 -15.54 3.63 -8.88
C LEU A 202 -17.04 3.35 -8.97
N ALA A 203 -17.75 3.41 -7.84
CA ALA A 203 -19.18 3.13 -7.80
C ALA A 203 -19.92 4.06 -6.85
N ARG A 204 -21.09 4.54 -7.26
CA ARG A 204 -21.97 5.31 -6.36
C ARG A 204 -22.41 4.42 -5.20
N ASN A 205 -22.55 5.01 -4.02
CA ASN A 205 -23.08 4.35 -2.83
C ASN A 205 -24.21 5.19 -2.22
N GLN A 206 -24.75 4.73 -1.09
CA GLN A 206 -25.84 5.42 -0.38
C GLN A 206 -25.48 6.83 0.13
N HIS A 207 -24.20 7.18 0.17
CA HIS A 207 -23.70 8.49 0.58
C HIS A 207 -23.44 9.41 -0.61
N THR A 208 -23.55 8.92 -1.85
CA THR A 208 -23.36 9.75 -3.04
C THR A 208 -24.58 10.62 -3.28
N SER A 209 -24.45 11.92 -2.98
CA SER A 209 -25.52 12.91 -3.20
C SER A 209 -26.08 12.90 -4.63
N ALA A 210 -27.37 13.21 -4.76
CA ALA A 210 -27.98 13.38 -6.07
C ALA A 210 -27.31 14.54 -6.82
N GLY A 211 -26.88 14.31 -8.06
CA GLY A 211 -26.23 15.32 -8.90
C GLY A 211 -24.70 15.41 -8.75
N SER A 212 -24.09 14.84 -7.71
CA SER A 212 -22.62 14.75 -7.62
C SER A 212 -22.09 13.55 -8.39
N SER A 213 -20.82 13.56 -8.81
CA SER A 213 -20.25 12.53 -9.70
C SER A 213 -18.97 11.93 -9.13
N PRO A 214 -18.84 10.59 -8.98
CA PRO A 214 -17.54 9.98 -8.71
C PRO A 214 -16.48 10.50 -9.67
N PHE A 215 -15.26 10.67 -9.20
CA PHE A 215 -14.17 11.26 -9.98
C PHE A 215 -12.84 10.65 -9.59
N ILE A 216 -11.80 10.85 -10.41
CA ILE A 216 -10.43 10.44 -10.12
C ILE A 216 -9.43 11.31 -10.88
N SER A 217 -8.33 11.68 -10.23
CA SER A 217 -7.29 12.54 -10.81
C SER A 217 -6.10 11.71 -11.32
N SER A 218 -5.71 10.68 -10.59
CA SER A 218 -4.61 9.81 -11.02
C SER A 218 -4.76 8.37 -10.52
N ILE A 219 -4.27 7.42 -11.32
CA ILE A 219 -4.11 6.01 -10.93
C ILE A 219 -2.66 5.62 -11.18
N GLU A 220 -2.01 5.06 -10.17
CA GLU A 220 -0.69 4.47 -10.30
C GLU A 220 -0.77 2.97 -10.02
N VAL A 221 -0.22 2.14 -10.91
CA VAL A 221 -0.12 0.69 -10.73
C VAL A 221 1.33 0.28 -10.91
N TYR A 222 2.00 -0.05 -9.80
CA TYR A 222 3.40 -0.46 -9.79
C TYR A 222 3.52 -1.97 -9.63
N HIS A 223 4.30 -2.61 -10.49
CA HIS A 223 4.70 -4.00 -10.27
C HIS A 223 5.71 -4.06 -9.12
N LEU A 224 5.42 -4.86 -8.10
CA LEU A 224 6.28 -5.07 -6.95
C LEU A 224 7.13 -6.32 -7.12
N ASP A 225 8.36 -6.25 -6.64
CA ASP A 225 9.21 -7.44 -6.52
C ASP A 225 8.55 -8.46 -5.58
N GLY A 226 8.63 -9.75 -5.93
CA GLY A 226 7.99 -10.83 -5.18
C GLY A 226 8.39 -10.89 -3.70
N SER A 227 9.59 -10.37 -3.36
CA SER A 227 10.12 -10.28 -2.00
C SER A 227 9.42 -9.23 -1.12
N VAL A 228 8.80 -8.21 -1.69
CA VAL A 228 8.16 -7.11 -0.95
C VAL A 228 6.81 -7.57 -0.42
N TYR A 229 6.53 -7.45 0.89
CA TYR A 229 5.35 -7.98 1.56
C TYR A 229 5.16 -9.50 1.34
N ASN A 230 6.24 -10.28 1.34
CA ASN A 230 6.20 -11.74 1.21
C ASN A 230 5.85 -12.46 2.53
N SER A 231 5.86 -11.74 3.65
CA SER A 231 5.51 -12.20 4.99
C SER A 231 3.99 -12.28 5.21
N THR A 232 3.17 -12.21 4.16
CA THR A 232 1.71 -12.43 4.26
C THR A 232 1.22 -13.13 3.00
N LYS A 233 0.29 -14.10 3.16
CA LYS A 233 -0.34 -14.77 2.02
C LYS A 233 -1.40 -13.86 1.41
N LEU A 234 -1.04 -13.12 0.35
CA LEU A 234 -1.92 -12.18 -0.34
C LEU A 234 -2.83 -12.83 -1.39
N GLU A 235 -2.80 -14.15 -1.54
CA GLU A 235 -3.64 -14.87 -2.52
C GLU A 235 -5.14 -14.62 -2.28
N ASN A 236 -5.56 -14.48 -1.02
CA ASN A 236 -6.96 -14.31 -0.62
C ASN A 236 -7.24 -12.98 0.08
N SER A 237 -6.29 -12.03 0.05
CA SER A 237 -6.43 -10.74 0.71
C SER A 237 -5.59 -9.67 0.05
N MET A 238 -6.06 -8.43 0.09
CA MET A 238 -5.26 -7.24 -0.20
C MET A 238 -4.73 -6.59 1.08
N LEU A 239 -3.62 -5.86 0.96
CA LEU A 239 -3.15 -4.97 2.02
C LEU A 239 -3.56 -3.54 1.68
N MET A 240 -4.45 -2.92 2.44
CA MET A 240 -4.76 -1.50 2.31
C MET A 240 -3.85 -0.71 3.24
N THR A 241 -3.09 0.23 2.71
CA THR A 241 -2.22 1.09 3.52
C THR A 241 -3.08 2.01 4.38
N VAL A 242 -2.79 2.03 5.69
CA VAL A 242 -3.45 2.90 6.67
C VAL A 242 -2.52 4.01 7.11
N ALA A 243 -1.27 3.66 7.39
CA ALA A 243 -0.25 4.62 7.76
C ALA A 243 1.12 4.14 7.26
N ARG A 244 1.90 5.06 6.71
CA ARG A 244 3.30 4.84 6.36
C ARG A 244 4.08 6.09 6.73
N ASN A 245 4.91 5.97 7.75
CA ASN A 245 5.52 7.13 8.36
C ASN A 245 7.01 6.97 8.61
N VAL A 246 7.70 8.11 8.57
CA VAL A 246 9.06 8.29 9.08
C VAL A 246 8.99 8.98 10.43
N PHE A 247 9.68 8.44 11.42
CA PHE A 247 9.68 8.92 12.79
C PHE A 247 10.88 9.83 13.04
N GLY A 248 10.63 10.96 13.71
CA GLY A 248 11.69 11.90 14.08
C GLY A 248 12.08 12.82 12.92
N SER A 249 11.08 13.42 12.29
CA SER A 249 11.24 14.46 11.27
C SER A 249 10.78 15.80 11.81
N GLU A 250 11.42 16.90 11.36
CA GLU A 250 10.96 18.27 11.63
C GLU A 250 9.82 18.71 10.70
N GLY A 251 9.53 17.95 9.65
CA GLY A 251 8.51 18.28 8.66
C GLY A 251 7.08 18.24 9.22
N ASP A 252 6.27 19.23 8.83
CA ASP A 252 4.84 19.24 9.10
C ASP A 252 4.12 18.14 8.29
N ILE A 253 2.91 17.76 8.73
CA ILE A 253 2.04 16.84 7.99
C ILE A 253 1.76 17.43 6.61
N ILE A 254 2.06 16.66 5.57
CA ILE A 254 2.05 17.14 4.19
C ILE A 254 0.63 17.10 3.66
N ARG A 255 0.20 18.24 3.09
CA ARG A 255 -0.99 18.30 2.24
C ARG A 255 -0.56 17.91 0.84
N HIS A 256 -1.18 16.91 0.22
CA HIS A 256 -0.85 16.44 -1.14
C HIS A 256 -1.25 17.44 -2.25
N ILE A 257 -0.83 18.69 -2.11
CA ILE A 257 -0.80 19.71 -3.16
C ILE A 257 0.61 19.90 -3.72
N SER A 258 1.63 19.44 -2.98
CA SER A 258 3.04 19.40 -3.37
C SER A 258 3.72 18.15 -2.79
N ASN A 259 4.83 17.71 -3.38
CA ASN A 259 5.65 16.61 -2.85
C ASN A 259 6.64 17.09 -1.77
N GLU A 260 6.47 18.32 -1.25
CA GLU A 260 7.43 18.91 -0.32
C GLU A 260 7.40 18.15 1.01
N HIS A 261 8.55 17.63 1.42
CA HIS A 261 8.79 16.83 2.63
C HIS A 261 8.37 15.35 2.57
N GLU A 262 7.79 14.88 1.45
CA GLU A 262 7.33 13.50 1.31
C GLU A 262 8.44 12.66 0.70
N ILE A 263 8.82 11.56 1.37
CA ILE A 263 9.74 10.61 0.75
C ILE A 263 8.92 9.71 -0.18
N SER A 264 9.20 9.82 -1.47
CA SER A 264 8.58 9.07 -2.56
C SER A 264 9.62 8.81 -3.65
N PHE A 265 9.21 8.59 -4.90
CA PHE A 265 10.17 8.46 -6.00
C PHE A 265 10.99 9.76 -6.18
N PRO A 266 12.32 9.70 -6.42
CA PRO A 266 13.14 8.51 -6.71
C PRO A 266 13.77 7.85 -5.47
N ASP A 267 13.49 8.31 -4.26
CA ASP A 267 14.05 7.71 -3.05
C ASP A 267 13.45 6.33 -2.74
N ASP A 268 12.16 6.17 -3.03
CA ASP A 268 11.44 4.89 -3.00
C ASP A 268 11.16 4.39 -4.43
N ASN A 269 11.74 3.25 -4.80
CA ASN A 269 11.60 2.64 -6.13
C ASN A 269 10.16 2.22 -6.47
N PHE A 270 9.30 2.05 -5.47
CA PHE A 270 7.89 1.71 -5.64
C PHE A 270 6.96 2.93 -5.56
N ASN A 271 7.54 4.14 -5.51
CA ASN A 271 6.85 5.41 -5.35
C ASN A 271 5.86 5.42 -4.17
N ARG A 272 6.16 4.67 -3.10
CA ARG A 272 5.35 4.71 -1.87
C ARG A 272 5.54 6.03 -1.16
N PHE A 273 4.48 6.45 -0.52
CA PHE A 273 4.34 7.72 0.15
C PHE A 273 4.69 7.57 1.63
N TRP A 274 5.84 8.11 2.05
CA TRP A 274 6.33 8.07 3.42
C TRP A 274 6.19 9.44 4.09
N HIS A 275 5.27 9.50 5.05
CA HIS A 275 4.85 10.74 5.69
C HIS A 275 5.64 11.04 6.96
N PRO A 276 6.05 12.28 7.23
CA PRO A 276 6.61 12.61 8.54
C PRO A 276 5.58 12.34 9.64
N PHE A 277 6.04 11.72 10.73
CA PHE A 277 5.29 11.60 11.97
C PHE A 277 6.00 12.39 13.06
N LYS A 278 5.22 13.23 13.74
CA LYS A 278 5.68 14.12 14.80
C LYS A 278 4.85 13.89 16.06
N ASP A 279 5.55 13.74 17.18
CA ASP A 279 5.00 13.70 18.52
C ASP A 279 5.92 14.47 19.49
N ASP A 280 5.66 14.37 20.79
CA ASP A 280 6.44 15.06 21.83
C ASP A 280 7.75 14.33 22.19
N ASN A 281 8.05 13.17 21.59
CA ASN A 281 9.29 12.46 21.88
C ASN A 281 10.49 13.13 21.18
N PRO A 282 11.68 13.15 21.81
CA PRO A 282 12.87 13.67 21.17
C PRO A 282 13.30 12.76 20.02
N PHE A 283 13.92 13.35 18.98
CA PHE A 283 14.46 12.60 17.85
C PHE A 283 15.94 12.90 17.61
N VAL A 284 16.58 12.04 16.81
CA VAL A 284 18.00 12.12 16.48
C VAL A 284 18.24 11.70 15.02
N SER A 285 19.16 12.37 14.33
CA SER A 285 19.59 11.99 12.98
C SER A 285 20.56 10.81 13.01
N SER A 286 20.50 9.97 11.98
CA SER A 286 21.42 8.86 11.75
C SER A 286 22.77 9.36 11.25
N HIS A 287 23.86 8.86 11.84
CA HIS A 287 25.25 9.17 11.47
C HIS A 287 25.80 8.24 10.38
N SER A 288 25.01 7.27 9.93
CA SER A 288 25.40 6.28 8.96
C SER A 288 24.24 5.89 8.05
N ASN A 289 24.60 5.45 6.85
CA ASN A 289 23.66 4.99 5.84
C ASN A 289 23.51 3.48 5.91
N VAL A 290 22.31 2.98 5.64
CA VAL A 290 22.02 1.55 5.49
C VAL A 290 21.69 1.20 4.05
N THR A 291 21.84 -0.08 3.74
CA THR A 291 21.41 -0.65 2.47
C THR A 291 19.93 -1.07 2.56
N PRO A 292 18.99 -0.43 1.83
CA PRO A 292 17.56 -0.73 1.86
C PRO A 292 17.21 -2.20 1.65
N SER A 293 17.93 -2.90 0.77
CA SER A 293 17.67 -4.31 0.42
C SER A 293 17.90 -5.30 1.57
N ARG A 294 18.43 -4.85 2.71
CA ARG A 294 18.56 -5.68 3.92
C ARG A 294 17.26 -5.77 4.72
N PHE A 295 16.35 -4.83 4.52
CA PHE A 295 15.04 -4.80 5.17
C PHE A 295 14.00 -5.44 4.25
N TRP A 296 13.00 -6.14 4.81
CA TRP A 296 11.85 -6.48 3.97
C TRP A 296 11.07 -5.23 3.63
N ASN A 297 10.29 -5.36 2.57
CA ASN A 297 9.57 -4.25 1.96
C ASN A 297 10.49 -3.15 1.42
N ILE A 298 11.82 -3.24 1.60
CA ILE A 298 12.82 -2.37 1.00
C ILE A 298 12.46 -0.88 1.18
N PRO A 299 12.32 -0.38 2.43
CA PRO A 299 12.06 1.04 2.69
C PRO A 299 13.20 1.91 2.14
N PRO A 300 12.90 3.15 1.70
CA PRO A 300 13.90 4.06 1.16
C PRO A 300 14.91 4.42 2.25
N GLN A 301 16.17 4.61 1.87
CA GLN A 301 17.22 4.96 2.82
C GLN A 301 16.89 6.23 3.62
N LYS A 302 16.25 7.21 2.98
CA LYS A 302 15.81 8.45 3.64
C LYS A 302 14.81 8.22 4.78
N ALA A 303 14.01 7.15 4.74
CA ALA A 303 13.11 6.80 5.84
C ALA A 303 13.85 6.36 7.11
N LEU A 304 15.15 6.06 7.00
CA LEU A 304 16.00 5.61 8.09
C LEU A 304 17.01 6.69 8.53
N ALA A 305 16.89 7.90 7.99
CA ALA A 305 17.80 9.01 8.24
C ALA A 305 17.62 9.66 9.62
N SER A 306 16.53 9.35 10.33
CA SER A 306 16.27 9.81 11.69
C SER A 306 15.47 8.78 12.49
N ALA A 307 15.37 9.00 13.79
CA ALA A 307 14.58 8.17 14.69
C ALA A 307 14.05 8.96 15.88
N ILE A 308 12.84 8.62 16.33
CA ILE A 308 12.38 8.95 17.69
C ILE A 308 13.22 8.14 18.69
N THR A 309 13.68 8.77 19.77
CA THR A 309 14.48 8.12 20.82
C THR A 309 14.15 8.66 22.21
N THR A 310 14.85 8.17 23.24
CA THR A 310 14.73 8.69 24.60
C THR A 310 16.02 8.49 25.39
N SER A 311 16.12 9.14 26.55
CA SER A 311 17.27 9.00 27.45
C SER A 311 17.39 7.57 28.01
N ARG A 312 18.59 7.21 28.44
CA ARG A 312 18.90 5.90 29.05
C ARG A 312 17.89 5.52 30.13
N GLY A 313 17.35 4.30 30.03
CA GLY A 313 16.47 3.71 31.05
C GLY A 313 15.01 4.14 30.98
N LYS A 314 14.64 5.03 30.05
CA LYS A 314 13.25 5.40 29.79
C LYS A 314 12.63 4.53 28.70
N ASN A 315 11.32 4.41 28.72
CA ASN A 315 10.53 3.80 27.65
C ASN A 315 10.14 4.88 26.63
N ILE A 316 9.86 4.46 25.41
CA ILE A 316 9.22 5.29 24.39
C ILE A 316 7.79 4.80 24.25
N THR A 317 6.84 5.72 24.29
CA THR A 317 5.43 5.46 23.99
C THR A 317 5.04 6.33 22.80
N ILE A 318 4.53 5.71 21.75
CA ILE A 318 4.09 6.38 20.52
C ILE A 318 2.64 5.96 20.26
N GLN A 319 1.77 6.96 20.07
CA GLN A 319 0.41 6.75 19.60
C GLN A 319 0.40 6.91 18.08
N TRP A 320 0.41 5.79 17.36
CA TRP A 320 0.53 5.78 15.90
C TRP A 320 -0.37 4.70 15.28
N PRO A 321 -1.31 5.06 14.39
CA PRO A 321 -1.50 6.40 13.82
C PRO A 321 -2.26 7.35 14.78
N GLN A 322 -2.27 8.65 14.44
CA GLN A 322 -3.03 9.69 15.14
C GLN A 322 -4.53 9.69 14.78
N PHE A 323 -5.10 8.51 14.55
CA PHE A 323 -6.54 8.31 14.44
C PHE A 323 -6.91 6.89 14.90
N PRO A 324 -8.16 6.66 15.33
CA PRO A 324 -8.59 5.34 15.74
C PRO A 324 -8.61 4.37 14.55
N LEU A 325 -8.16 3.13 14.79
CA LEU A 325 -8.27 2.05 13.82
C LEU A 325 -9.63 1.35 13.93
N SER A 326 -10.13 0.89 12.80
CA SER A 326 -11.29 0.00 12.76
C SER A 326 -10.93 -1.39 13.33
N ASN A 327 -11.93 -2.16 13.73
CA ASN A 327 -11.68 -3.54 14.13
C ASN A 327 -11.30 -4.34 12.87
N GLY A 328 -10.14 -4.99 12.90
CA GLY A 328 -9.63 -5.73 11.75
C GLY A 328 -8.32 -6.44 12.03
N LEU A 329 -7.79 -7.07 11.00
CA LEU A 329 -6.44 -7.63 11.00
C LEU A 329 -5.49 -6.62 10.35
N TYR A 330 -4.32 -6.47 10.95
CA TYR A 330 -3.33 -5.50 10.51
C TYR A 330 -1.97 -6.15 10.34
N TYR A 331 -1.32 -5.80 9.24
CA TYR A 331 0.09 -6.00 9.00
C TYR A 331 0.84 -4.79 9.55
N ILE A 332 1.78 -5.00 10.47
CA ILE A 332 2.60 -3.94 11.05
C ILE A 332 4.07 -4.23 10.75
N ALA A 333 4.74 -3.31 10.07
CA ALA A 333 6.19 -3.33 9.89
C ALA A 333 6.80 -2.13 10.62
N LEU A 334 7.80 -2.39 11.47
CA LEU A 334 8.54 -1.37 12.20
C LEU A 334 10.01 -1.45 11.80
N TYR A 335 10.60 -0.31 11.48
CA TYR A 335 11.96 -0.22 10.95
C TYR A 335 12.90 0.42 11.96
N PHE A 336 14.02 -0.25 12.18
CA PHE A 336 15.01 0.10 13.20
C PHE A 336 16.42 0.08 12.61
N GLN A 337 17.17 1.15 12.88
CA GLN A 337 18.57 1.32 12.60
C GLN A 337 19.21 2.10 13.76
N ASP A 338 20.36 1.62 14.27
CA ASP A 338 21.10 2.43 15.24
C ASP A 338 21.61 3.71 14.58
N THR A 339 21.28 4.86 15.15
CA THR A 339 21.64 6.16 14.60
C THR A 339 23.12 6.51 14.78
N ARG A 340 23.90 5.73 15.54
CA ARG A 340 25.34 5.98 15.73
C ARG A 340 26.16 5.45 14.55
N THR A 341 27.41 5.89 14.48
CA THR A 341 28.38 5.30 13.55
C THR A 341 28.58 3.82 13.87
N PRO A 342 28.56 2.91 12.87
CA PRO A 342 28.75 1.48 13.07
C PRO A 342 30.02 1.18 13.88
N SER A 343 29.87 0.44 14.97
CA SER A 343 30.98 0.02 15.82
C SER A 343 30.55 -1.18 16.67
N PRO A 344 31.50 -1.93 17.28
CA PRO A 344 31.17 -3.00 18.24
C PRO A 344 30.34 -2.53 19.46
N TYR A 345 30.27 -1.22 19.70
CA TYR A 345 29.54 -0.59 20.81
C TYR A 345 28.23 0.08 20.36
N SER A 346 27.94 0.05 19.06
CA SER A 346 26.75 0.64 18.45
C SER A 346 25.64 -0.39 18.37
N TRP A 347 25.06 -0.70 19.53
CA TRP A 347 23.89 -1.56 19.61
C TRP A 347 22.87 -1.16 20.69
N ARG A 348 21.62 -1.64 20.54
CA ARG A 348 20.50 -1.47 21.48
C ARG A 348 19.69 -2.76 21.57
N VAL A 349 19.19 -3.09 22.77
CA VAL A 349 18.25 -4.21 22.98
C VAL A 349 17.02 -3.71 23.73
N PHE A 350 15.84 -3.95 23.15
CA PHE A 350 14.57 -3.55 23.73
C PHE A 350 13.43 -4.51 23.31
N ASP A 351 12.37 -4.51 24.10
CA ASP A 351 11.12 -5.19 23.83
C ASP A 351 10.15 -4.20 23.16
N ILE A 352 9.24 -4.74 22.36
CA ILE A 352 8.20 -3.99 21.67
C ILE A 352 6.86 -4.51 22.17
N ASN A 353 6.03 -3.61 22.69
CA ASN A 353 4.63 -3.88 22.97
C ASN A 353 3.76 -3.08 22.00
N VAL A 354 2.72 -3.71 21.48
CA VAL A 354 1.67 -3.08 20.68
C VAL A 354 0.34 -3.29 21.42
N ASN A 355 -0.36 -2.20 21.74
CA ASN A 355 -1.63 -2.21 22.49
C ASN A 355 -1.54 -2.99 23.81
N GLY A 356 -0.45 -2.77 24.55
CA GLY A 356 -0.15 -3.47 25.80
C GLY A 356 0.28 -4.93 25.63
N GLN A 357 0.04 -5.54 24.47
CA GLN A 357 0.47 -6.91 24.17
C GLN A 357 1.92 -6.93 23.72
N LYS A 358 2.64 -7.98 24.10
CA LYS A 358 4.04 -8.17 23.71
C LYS A 358 4.09 -8.55 22.22
N PHE A 359 4.74 -7.71 21.42
CA PHE A 359 4.88 -7.87 19.98
C PHE A 359 6.21 -8.54 19.62
N TYR A 360 7.31 -8.08 20.22
CA TYR A 360 8.63 -8.72 20.15
C TYR A 360 9.39 -8.57 21.47
N GLU A 361 10.29 -9.51 21.76
CA GLU A 361 11.25 -9.41 22.88
C GLU A 361 12.67 -9.41 22.36
N ASN A 362 13.57 -8.75 23.10
CA ASN A 362 15.01 -8.79 22.85
C ASN A 362 15.41 -8.35 21.43
N VAL A 363 14.72 -7.36 20.86
CA VAL A 363 15.06 -6.81 19.54
C VAL A 363 16.45 -6.20 19.61
N ASN A 364 17.41 -6.87 18.96
CA ASN A 364 18.82 -6.48 18.97
C ASN A 364 19.15 -5.71 17.70
N VAL A 365 19.35 -4.40 17.83
CA VAL A 365 19.73 -3.51 16.73
C VAL A 365 21.24 -3.35 16.80
N THR A 366 21.99 -3.98 15.89
CA THR A 366 23.48 -3.94 15.84
C THR A 366 23.99 -3.94 14.40
N ASP A 367 25.24 -3.51 14.19
CA ASP A 367 25.94 -3.73 12.92
C ASP A 367 26.94 -4.92 12.93
N SER A 368 27.35 -5.44 14.09
CA SER A 368 28.27 -6.60 14.17
C SER A 368 28.38 -7.31 15.55
N GLY A 369 27.66 -6.90 16.60
CA GLY A 369 27.86 -7.36 18.00
C GLY A 369 29.27 -7.10 18.56
N GLN A 370 29.60 -7.18 19.86
CA GLN A 370 28.90 -6.89 21.11
C GLN A 370 29.96 -6.41 22.15
N SER A 371 29.68 -5.34 22.90
CA SER A 371 30.02 -5.14 24.34
C SER A 371 29.26 -3.93 24.93
N VAL A 372 28.88 -3.98 26.22
CA VAL A 372 27.68 -3.30 26.79
C VAL A 372 27.88 -1.85 27.23
N VAL A 373 27.14 -0.93 26.57
CA VAL A 373 26.79 0.39 27.12
C VAL A 373 25.30 0.64 26.89
N PRO A 374 24.46 0.84 27.93
CA PRO A 374 23.02 0.95 27.74
C PRO A 374 22.64 2.29 27.08
N VAL A 375 21.85 2.23 26.01
CA VAL A 375 21.19 3.37 25.35
C VAL A 375 19.67 3.13 25.36
N GLY A 376 18.86 4.20 25.29
CA GLY A 376 17.40 4.07 25.20
C GLY A 376 16.95 3.39 23.90
N PRO A 377 15.67 2.97 23.76
CA PRO A 377 15.15 2.47 22.50
C PRO A 377 15.11 3.56 21.40
N LEU A 378 14.82 3.17 20.17
CA LEU A 378 14.54 4.09 19.06
C LEU A 378 13.58 3.45 18.05
N ILE A 379 13.02 4.25 17.15
CA ILE A 379 12.30 3.79 15.96
C ILE A 379 12.47 4.78 14.80
N ASN A 380 12.74 4.28 13.59
CA ASN A 380 13.04 5.12 12.42
C ASN A 380 11.84 5.32 11.51
N ALA A 381 11.12 4.25 11.20
CA ALA A 381 9.95 4.31 10.33
C ALA A 381 8.97 3.18 10.66
N GLY A 382 7.77 3.25 10.09
CA GLY A 382 6.78 2.19 10.24
C GLY A 382 5.72 2.20 9.14
N GLU A 383 5.13 1.03 8.92
CA GLU A 383 3.94 0.84 8.10
C GLU A 383 2.86 0.07 8.87
N ILE A 384 1.61 0.53 8.77
CA ILE A 384 0.40 -0.20 9.16
C ILE A 384 -0.44 -0.37 7.91
N LEU A 385 -0.72 -1.62 7.56
CA LEU A 385 -1.63 -1.98 6.48
C LEU A 385 -2.75 -2.85 7.04
N GLN A 386 -3.99 -2.54 6.69
CA GLN A 386 -5.14 -3.39 7.01
C GLN A 386 -5.18 -4.56 6.03
N ILE A 387 -5.31 -5.78 6.56
CA ILE A 387 -5.53 -6.97 5.76
C ILE A 387 -7.02 -7.05 5.47
N LEU A 388 -7.38 -6.85 4.20
CA LEU A 388 -8.74 -6.95 3.71
C LEU A 388 -8.87 -8.26 2.92
N PRO A 389 -9.74 -9.19 3.34
CA PRO A 389 -10.04 -10.37 2.54
C PRO A 389 -10.51 -9.94 1.14
N PHE A 390 -10.06 -10.64 0.11
CA PHE A 390 -10.68 -10.48 -1.20
C PHE A 390 -12.15 -10.87 -1.08
N GLY A 391 -12.99 -10.07 -1.72
CA GLY A 391 -14.36 -10.45 -1.96
C GLY A 391 -14.41 -11.68 -2.85
N GLU A 392 -15.61 -12.23 -2.94
CA GLU A 392 -15.91 -13.29 -3.89
C GLU A 392 -15.67 -12.78 -5.33
N LYS A 393 -15.63 -13.67 -6.32
CA LYS A 393 -15.46 -13.31 -7.74
C LYS A 393 -16.47 -14.03 -8.60
N THR A 394 -16.87 -13.40 -9.70
CA THR A 394 -17.60 -14.13 -10.74
C THR A 394 -16.70 -15.22 -11.33
N VAL A 395 -17.27 -16.40 -11.58
CA VAL A 395 -16.56 -17.51 -12.21
C VAL A 395 -15.91 -17.04 -13.52
N THR A 396 -14.60 -17.30 -13.67
CA THR A 396 -13.78 -16.82 -14.79
C THR A 396 -14.40 -17.11 -16.16
N ARG A 397 -15.03 -18.27 -16.34
CA ARG A 397 -15.71 -18.63 -17.60
C ARG A 397 -16.84 -17.65 -17.94
N ASP A 398 -17.63 -17.25 -16.95
CA ASP A 398 -18.75 -16.33 -17.14
C ASP A 398 -18.19 -14.91 -17.41
N VAL A 399 -17.12 -14.50 -16.71
CA VAL A 399 -16.43 -13.22 -16.99
C VAL A 399 -15.93 -13.15 -18.42
N VAL A 400 -15.25 -14.20 -18.90
CA VAL A 400 -14.74 -14.28 -20.28
C VAL A 400 -15.89 -14.20 -21.30
N ALA A 401 -16.96 -14.97 -21.09
CA ALA A 401 -18.12 -14.96 -21.98
C ALA A 401 -18.81 -13.58 -22.03
N MET A 402 -18.94 -12.91 -20.87
CA MET A 402 -19.51 -11.57 -20.78
C MET A 402 -18.64 -10.50 -21.45
N GLU A 403 -17.32 -10.61 -21.33
CA GLU A 403 -16.39 -9.70 -22.00
C GLU A 403 -16.40 -9.89 -23.53
N GLU A 404 -16.50 -11.13 -24.01
CA GLU A 404 -16.69 -11.42 -25.44
C GLU A 404 -18.01 -10.87 -25.97
N LEU A 405 -19.11 -11.05 -25.22
CA LEU A 405 -20.40 -10.47 -25.55
C LEU A 405 -20.32 -8.94 -25.64
N ARG A 406 -19.73 -8.30 -24.62
CA ARG A 406 -19.55 -6.84 -24.57
C ARG A 406 -18.83 -6.32 -25.79
N LYS A 407 -17.73 -6.96 -26.20
CA LYS A 407 -16.95 -6.60 -27.39
C LYS A 407 -17.75 -6.70 -28.69
N GLY A 408 -18.78 -7.56 -28.73
CA GLY A 408 -19.68 -7.70 -29.86
C GLY A 408 -20.77 -6.62 -29.96
N LEU A 409 -20.96 -5.80 -28.92
CA LEU A 409 -21.96 -4.75 -28.90
C LEU A 409 -21.39 -3.44 -29.46
N THR A 410 -22.19 -2.75 -30.28
CA THR A 410 -21.82 -1.41 -30.77
C THR A 410 -21.85 -0.36 -29.65
N ASN A 411 -22.84 -0.46 -28.74
CA ASN A 411 -23.05 0.46 -27.64
C ASN A 411 -23.35 -0.34 -26.34
N PRO A 412 -22.35 -1.00 -25.74
CA PRO A 412 -22.55 -1.67 -24.46
C PRO A 412 -22.90 -0.64 -23.36
N PRO A 413 -23.69 -1.01 -22.33
CA PRO A 413 -23.91 -0.15 -21.17
C PRO A 413 -22.58 0.29 -20.53
N GLU A 414 -22.52 1.52 -20.04
CA GLU A 414 -21.28 2.12 -19.51
C GLU A 414 -20.69 1.37 -18.30
N ASP A 415 -21.52 0.65 -17.55
CA ASP A 415 -21.11 -0.14 -16.39
C ASP A 415 -20.72 -1.57 -16.72
N TRP A 416 -20.75 -1.98 -18.00
CA TRP A 416 -20.24 -3.27 -18.45
C TRP A 416 -18.72 -3.25 -18.51
N ALA A 417 -18.08 -3.09 -17.35
CA ALA A 417 -16.63 -3.19 -17.19
C ALA A 417 -16.29 -3.75 -15.79
N GLY A 418 -15.13 -4.40 -15.66
CA GLY A 418 -14.76 -5.10 -14.42
C GLY A 418 -15.51 -6.42 -14.22
N ASP A 419 -15.69 -6.85 -12.97
CA ASP A 419 -16.43 -8.08 -12.64
C ASP A 419 -17.93 -7.92 -12.94
N PRO A 420 -18.62 -8.82 -13.68
CA PRO A 420 -20.01 -8.61 -14.07
C PRO A 420 -21.03 -8.74 -12.93
N CYS A 421 -20.73 -9.49 -11.87
CA CYS A 421 -21.65 -9.69 -10.75
C CYS A 421 -21.26 -8.95 -9.48
N LEU A 422 -20.00 -8.56 -9.33
CA LEU A 422 -19.45 -8.12 -8.05
C LEU A 422 -18.84 -6.71 -8.06
N PRO A 423 -18.90 -5.99 -6.92
CA PRO A 423 -19.71 -6.28 -5.73
C PRO A 423 -21.20 -6.40 -6.07
N ARG A 424 -21.98 -7.12 -5.26
CA ARG A 424 -23.36 -7.50 -5.63
C ARG A 424 -24.26 -6.30 -5.90
N GLU A 425 -24.08 -5.26 -5.10
CA GLU A 425 -24.73 -3.96 -5.21
C GLU A 425 -24.33 -3.19 -6.49
N ASN A 426 -23.22 -3.56 -7.13
CA ASN A 426 -22.67 -2.93 -8.33
C ASN A 426 -22.54 -3.91 -9.52
N SER A 427 -23.37 -4.96 -9.58
CA SER A 427 -23.42 -5.84 -10.76
C SER A 427 -23.75 -5.05 -12.02
N TRP A 428 -23.33 -5.53 -13.18
CA TRP A 428 -23.63 -4.88 -14.46
C TRP A 428 -25.14 -4.71 -14.66
N THR A 429 -25.54 -3.60 -15.28
CA THR A 429 -26.95 -3.34 -15.56
C THR A 429 -27.53 -4.39 -16.52
N GLY A 430 -28.72 -4.91 -16.19
CA GLY A 430 -29.38 -6.01 -16.91
C GLY A 430 -28.94 -7.41 -16.46
N VAL A 431 -27.71 -7.56 -15.99
CA VAL A 431 -27.16 -8.87 -15.62
C VAL A 431 -27.74 -9.36 -14.28
N SER A 432 -28.32 -10.55 -14.31
CA SER A 432 -28.79 -11.26 -13.12
C SER A 432 -27.77 -12.31 -12.69
N CYS A 433 -27.38 -12.31 -11.42
CA CYS A 433 -26.33 -13.16 -10.89
C CYS A 433 -26.82 -14.09 -9.77
N SER A 434 -26.14 -15.21 -9.57
CA SER A 434 -26.38 -16.09 -8.42
C SER A 434 -26.10 -15.36 -7.11
N ARG A 435 -26.78 -15.78 -6.04
CA ARG A 435 -26.68 -15.17 -4.70
C ARG A 435 -25.64 -15.84 -3.81
N GLU A 436 -25.12 -16.99 -4.22
CA GLU A 436 -24.21 -17.82 -3.45
C GLU A 436 -23.06 -18.28 -4.35
N ASP A 437 -21.93 -18.56 -3.71
CA ASP A 437 -20.76 -19.13 -4.37
C ASP A 437 -21.10 -20.52 -4.97
N PRO A 438 -20.70 -20.82 -6.22
CA PRO A 438 -19.99 -19.95 -7.16
C PRO A 438 -20.87 -18.81 -7.72
N PHE A 439 -20.32 -17.59 -7.83
CA PHE A 439 -21.01 -16.46 -8.47
C PHE A 439 -21.06 -16.64 -9.98
N ARG A 440 -22.27 -16.82 -10.50
CA ARG A 440 -22.56 -17.10 -11.91
C ARG A 440 -23.44 -16.02 -12.49
N VAL A 441 -23.27 -15.77 -13.79
CA VAL A 441 -24.26 -15.05 -14.58
C VAL A 441 -25.41 -16.00 -14.91
N LEU A 442 -26.63 -15.63 -14.53
CA LEU A 442 -27.83 -16.44 -14.72
C LEU A 442 -28.61 -16.01 -15.98
N SER A 443 -28.71 -14.70 -16.22
CA SER A 443 -29.41 -14.13 -17.37
C SER A 443 -28.98 -12.67 -17.63
N LEU A 444 -29.40 -12.15 -18.78
CA LEU A 444 -29.16 -10.78 -19.27
C LEU A 444 -30.44 -9.98 -19.40
#